data_AF-A0A6A7L3T3-F1
#
_entry.id   AF-A0A6A7L3T3-F1
#
_cell.length_a   1.000
_cell.length_b   1.000
_cell.length_c   1.000
_cell.angle_alpha   90.00
_cell.angle_beta   90.00
_cell.angle_gamma   90.00
#
_symmetry.space_group_name_H-M   'P 1'
#
loop_
_entity.id
_entity.type
_entity.pdbx_description
1 polymer ?
#
loop_
_entity_poly.entity_id
_entity_poly.type
_entity_poly.pdbx_seq_one_letter_code
_entity_poly.pdbx_strand_id
1 'polypeptide(L)'
;MRKMSDIAVKQCVVELRAACRLPIDELALDTLVGWLRPNFEQILDCRDGRKRWADHGQRMRDNARHIGAFADFFGSHVGATTVGLDELKRAFQIVRGACTVRANSGPDASEDCAAGRAPLDTGPIEEFLRAGRPAPDAREGDKVGG
;
A
#
# COMPACT_ATOMS: atom_id res chain seq x y z
N MET A 1 -22.44 -19.12 -3.23
CA MET A 1 -21.86 -18.00 -3.99
C MET A 1 -20.48 -17.68 -3.42
N ARG A 2 -19.46 -17.40 -4.25
CA ARG A 2 -18.18 -16.87 -3.73
C ARG A 2 -18.42 -15.50 -3.09
N LYS A 3 -17.83 -15.27 -1.92
CA LYS A 3 -17.84 -13.97 -1.24
C LYS A 3 -17.08 -12.93 -2.06
N MET A 4 -17.47 -11.66 -1.96
CA MET A 4 -16.83 -10.59 -2.72
C MET A 4 -15.43 -10.33 -2.17
N SER A 5 -15.26 -10.43 -0.85
CA SER A 5 -13.95 -10.39 -0.19
C SER A 5 -12.96 -11.39 -0.80
N ASP A 6 -13.35 -12.65 -1.04
CA ASP A 6 -12.47 -13.67 -1.61
C ASP A 6 -12.02 -13.36 -3.04
N ILE A 7 -12.90 -12.77 -3.85
CA ILE A 7 -12.56 -12.35 -5.22
C ILE A 7 -11.59 -11.17 -5.17
N ALA A 8 -11.86 -10.20 -4.31
CA ALA A 8 -11.05 -9.01 -4.14
C ALA A 8 -9.64 -9.33 -3.63
N VAL A 9 -9.52 -10.20 -2.61
CA VAL A 9 -8.23 -10.68 -2.09
C VAL A 9 -7.41 -11.34 -3.20
N LYS A 10 -8.02 -12.23 -3.99
CA LYS A 10 -7.31 -12.89 -5.10
C LYS A 10 -6.79 -11.89 -6.14
N GLN A 11 -7.59 -10.89 -6.51
CA GLN A 11 -7.16 -9.87 -7.45
C GLN A 11 -6.02 -9.01 -6.89
N CYS A 12 -6.13 -8.56 -5.64
CA CYS A 12 -5.05 -7.81 -4.98
C CYS A 12 -3.75 -8.63 -4.89
N VAL A 13 -3.83 -9.93 -4.56
CA VAL A 13 -2.66 -10.81 -4.51
C VAL A 13 -2.00 -10.96 -5.88
N VAL A 14 -2.79 -11.07 -6.95
CA VAL A 14 -2.27 -11.11 -8.33
C VAL A 14 -1.50 -9.83 -8.67
N GLU A 15 -2.05 -8.67 -8.33
CA GLU A 15 -1.41 -7.36 -8.58
C GLU A 15 -0.14 -7.17 -7.74
N LEU A 16 -0.15 -7.61 -6.48
CA LEU A 16 1.01 -7.59 -5.60
C LEU A 16 2.14 -8.44 -6.19
N ARG A 17 1.85 -9.69 -6.58
CA ARG A 17 2.84 -10.56 -7.22
C ARG A 17 3.35 -10.00 -8.54
N ALA A 18 2.46 -9.44 -9.38
CA ALA A 18 2.84 -8.88 -10.66
C ALA A 18 3.80 -7.68 -10.54
N ALA A 19 3.76 -6.96 -9.42
CA ALA A 19 4.64 -5.83 -9.14
C ALA A 19 5.99 -6.22 -8.52
N CYS A 20 6.16 -7.49 -8.13
CA CYS A 20 7.34 -8.00 -7.45
C CYS A 20 8.15 -8.88 -8.43
N ARG A 21 9.42 -8.56 -8.66
CA ARG A 21 10.30 -9.34 -9.55
C ARG A 21 10.85 -10.56 -8.80
N LEU A 22 11.16 -10.39 -7.52
CA LEU A 22 11.55 -11.49 -6.65
C LEU A 22 10.35 -12.40 -6.34
N PRO A 23 10.56 -13.72 -6.20
CA PRO A 23 9.52 -14.59 -5.65
C PRO A 23 9.17 -14.15 -4.23
N ILE A 24 7.92 -14.37 -3.83
CA ILE A 24 7.42 -14.03 -2.50
C ILE A 24 7.24 -15.34 -1.73
N ASP A 25 7.72 -15.38 -0.50
CA ASP A 25 7.46 -16.50 0.40
C ASP A 25 5.95 -16.66 0.64
N GLU A 26 5.43 -17.85 0.38
CA GLU A 26 3.98 -18.10 0.43
C GLU A 26 3.43 -17.95 1.86
N LEU A 27 4.18 -18.35 2.89
CA LEU A 27 3.76 -18.19 4.28
C LEU A 27 3.71 -16.72 4.70
N ALA A 28 4.68 -15.92 4.24
CA ALA A 28 4.70 -14.48 4.44
C ALA A 28 3.52 -13.78 3.75
N LEU A 29 3.20 -14.18 2.52
CA LEU A 29 2.05 -13.68 1.79
C LEU A 29 0.72 -14.07 2.45
N ASP A 30 0.57 -15.32 2.88
CA ASP A 30 -0.60 -15.79 3.61
C ASP A 30 -0.79 -15.04 4.93
N THR A 31 0.31 -14.73 5.62
CA THR A 31 0.29 -13.90 6.84
C THR A 31 -0.22 -12.49 6.55
N LEU A 32 0.29 -11.84 5.49
CA LEU A 32 -0.17 -10.51 5.07
C LEU A 32 -1.66 -10.54 4.68
N VAL A 33 -2.09 -11.55 3.91
CA VAL A 33 -3.49 -11.74 3.54
C VAL A 33 -4.35 -11.96 4.78
N GLY A 34 -3.87 -12.71 5.77
CA GLY A 34 -4.52 -12.93 7.05
C GLY A 34 -4.79 -11.62 7.80
N TRP A 35 -3.86 -10.66 7.77
CA TRP A 35 -4.05 -9.34 8.38
C TRP A 35 -5.06 -8.47 7.63
N LEU A 36 -5.10 -8.58 6.30
CA LEU A 36 -5.98 -7.77 5.45
C LEU A 36 -7.41 -8.32 5.38
N ARG A 37 -7.56 -9.65 5.48
CA ARG A 37 -8.84 -10.35 5.27
C ARG A 37 -10.02 -9.78 6.05
N PRO A 38 -9.91 -9.48 7.37
CA PRO A 38 -11.02 -8.89 8.12
C PRO A 38 -11.53 -7.58 7.51
N ASN A 39 -10.64 -6.76 6.93
CA ASN A 39 -11.01 -5.49 6.30
C ASN A 39 -11.75 -5.73 4.99
N PHE A 40 -11.28 -6.67 4.16
CA PHE A 40 -11.98 -7.04 2.94
C PHE A 40 -13.38 -7.59 3.23
N GLU A 41 -13.52 -8.45 4.24
CA GLU A 41 -14.81 -9.01 4.66
C GLU A 41 -15.74 -7.91 5.17
N GLN A 42 -15.26 -7.03 6.04
CA GLN A 42 -16.05 -5.91 6.57
C GLN A 42 -16.56 -4.96 5.47
N ILE A 43 -15.71 -4.64 4.49
CA ILE A 43 -16.05 -3.67 3.44
C ILE A 43 -16.93 -4.30 2.36
N LEU A 44 -16.65 -5.54 1.97
CA LEU A 44 -17.17 -6.15 0.74
C LEU A 44 -18.19 -7.27 0.97
N ASP A 45 -18.27 -7.89 2.15
CA ASP A 45 -19.27 -8.93 2.41
C ASP A 45 -20.59 -8.35 2.97
N CYS A 46 -21.00 -7.24 2.37
CA CYS A 46 -22.29 -6.59 2.62
C CYS A 46 -23.14 -6.60 1.34
N ARG A 47 -24.43 -6.22 1.46
CA ARG A 47 -25.37 -6.16 0.32
C ARG A 47 -24.83 -5.35 -0.86
N ASP A 48 -24.14 -4.25 -0.57
CA ASP A 48 -23.60 -3.33 -1.58
C ASP A 48 -22.14 -3.63 -1.96
N GLY A 49 -21.56 -4.73 -1.48
CA GLY A 49 -20.14 -5.04 -1.64
C GLY A 49 -19.67 -5.09 -3.09
N ARG A 50 -20.53 -5.54 -4.02
CA ARG A 50 -20.23 -5.53 -5.45
C ARG A 50 -20.11 -4.12 -6.02
N LYS A 51 -21.00 -3.22 -5.60
CA LYS A 51 -20.97 -1.81 -6.01
C LYS A 51 -19.71 -1.14 -5.44
N ARG A 52 -19.44 -1.34 -4.14
CA ARG A 52 -18.22 -0.85 -3.48
C ARG A 52 -16.96 -1.33 -4.20
N TRP A 53 -16.90 -2.60 -4.61
CA TRP A 53 -15.77 -3.12 -5.38
C TRP A 53 -15.65 -2.50 -6.77
N ALA A 54 -16.76 -2.24 -7.46
CA ALA A 54 -16.73 -1.56 -8.75
C ALA A 54 -16.19 -0.13 -8.61
N ASP A 55 -16.60 0.58 -7.56
CA ASP A 55 -16.26 1.98 -7.32
C ASP A 55 -14.83 2.16 -6.73
N HIS A 56 -14.41 1.29 -5.81
CA HIS A 56 -13.14 1.42 -5.04
C HIS A 56 -12.09 0.35 -5.37
N GLY A 57 -12.45 -0.73 -6.06
CA GLY A 57 -11.58 -1.90 -6.22
C GLY A 57 -10.30 -1.62 -6.99
N GLN A 58 -10.29 -0.63 -7.90
CA GLN A 58 -9.06 -0.21 -8.57
C GLN A 58 -8.04 0.36 -7.58
N ARG A 59 -8.47 1.20 -6.64
CA ARG A 59 -7.57 1.75 -5.59
C ARG A 59 -6.99 0.64 -4.72
N MET A 60 -7.80 -0.36 -4.37
CA MET A 60 -7.33 -1.52 -3.58
C MET A 60 -6.32 -2.37 -4.34
N ARG A 61 -6.49 -2.54 -5.67
CA ARG A 61 -5.51 -3.21 -6.54
C ARG A 61 -4.22 -2.41 -6.67
N ASP A 62 -4.31 -1.10 -6.84
CA ASP A 62 -3.14 -0.22 -6.93
C ASP A 62 -2.34 -0.22 -5.62
N ASN A 63 -3.01 -0.22 -4.47
CA ASN A 63 -2.36 -0.38 -3.16
C ASN A 63 -1.60 -1.72 -3.07
N ALA A 64 -2.20 -2.81 -3.54
CA ALA A 64 -1.54 -4.11 -3.57
C ALA A 64 -0.30 -4.10 -4.50
N ARG A 65 -0.41 -3.45 -5.66
CA ARG A 65 0.71 -3.24 -6.58
C ARG A 65 1.85 -2.44 -5.93
N HIS A 66 1.53 -1.38 -5.19
CA HIS A 66 2.54 -0.62 -4.44
C HIS A 66 3.21 -1.46 -3.36
N ILE A 67 2.47 -2.30 -2.63
CA ILE A 67 3.06 -3.21 -1.64
C ILE A 67 4.06 -4.15 -2.33
N GLY A 68 3.70 -4.75 -3.47
CA GLY A 68 4.59 -5.62 -4.22
C GLY A 68 5.88 -4.93 -4.67
N ALA A 69 5.76 -3.71 -5.22
CA ALA A 69 6.91 -2.91 -5.66
C ALA A 69 7.84 -2.50 -4.51
N PHE A 70 7.29 -2.09 -3.35
CA PHE A 70 8.11 -1.76 -2.18
C PHE A 70 8.76 -3.00 -1.56
N ALA A 71 8.05 -4.12 -1.52
CA ALA A 71 8.62 -5.36 -1.00
C ALA A 71 9.78 -5.87 -1.88
N ASP A 72 9.64 -5.77 -3.20
CA ASP A 72 10.72 -6.02 -4.15
C ASP A 72 11.93 -5.11 -3.93
N PHE A 73 11.69 -3.81 -3.72
CA PHE A 73 12.73 -2.84 -3.42
C PHE A 73 13.48 -3.21 -2.13
N PHE A 74 12.77 -3.51 -1.05
CA PHE A 74 13.39 -3.88 0.23
C PHE A 74 14.17 -5.19 0.13
N GLY A 75 13.62 -6.21 -0.53
CA GLY A 75 14.31 -7.48 -0.75
C GLY A 75 15.58 -7.29 -1.59
N SER A 76 15.49 -6.53 -2.68
CA SER A 76 16.63 -6.23 -3.55
C SER A 76 17.72 -5.44 -2.81
N HIS A 77 17.35 -4.50 -1.94
CA HIS A 77 18.29 -3.67 -1.19
C HIS A 77 19.17 -4.48 -0.22
N VAL A 78 18.65 -5.58 0.32
CA VAL A 78 19.38 -6.48 1.24
C VAL A 78 19.96 -7.70 0.55
N GLY A 79 19.87 -7.79 -0.79
CA GLY A 79 20.34 -8.93 -1.57
C GLY A 79 19.56 -10.22 -1.33
N ALA A 80 18.28 -10.13 -0.93
CA ALA A 80 17.42 -11.29 -0.76
C ALA A 80 17.07 -11.93 -2.11
N THR A 81 17.00 -13.25 -2.14
CA THR A 81 16.54 -14.02 -3.31
C THR A 81 15.03 -14.23 -3.32
N THR A 82 14.37 -14.05 -2.17
CA THR A 82 12.93 -14.18 -1.95
C THR A 82 12.46 -13.09 -1.00
N VAL A 83 11.32 -12.48 -1.28
CA VAL A 83 10.66 -11.52 -0.40
C VAL A 83 10.02 -12.24 0.78
N GLY A 84 10.46 -11.91 1.99
CA GLY A 84 9.94 -12.46 3.23
C GLY A 84 8.91 -11.57 3.90
N LEU A 85 8.54 -11.95 5.11
CA LEU A 85 7.52 -11.26 5.89
C LEU A 85 7.95 -9.84 6.29
N ASP A 86 9.24 -9.61 6.55
CA ASP A 86 9.70 -8.31 7.03
C ASP A 86 9.71 -7.24 5.92
N GLU A 87 10.06 -7.60 4.69
CA GLU A 87 9.91 -6.73 3.52
C GLU A 87 8.44 -6.40 3.25
N LEU A 88 7.55 -7.40 3.32
CA LEU A 88 6.11 -7.21 3.17
C LEU A 88 5.52 -6.32 4.27
N LYS A 89 5.96 -6.48 5.53
CA LYS A 89 5.55 -5.60 6.65
C LYS A 89 5.93 -4.16 6.39
N ARG A 90 7.19 -3.90 6.01
CA ARG A 90 7.67 -2.53 5.73
C ARG A 90 6.91 -1.91 4.56
N ALA A 91 6.74 -2.67 3.48
CA ALA A 91 5.95 -2.24 2.32
C ALA A 91 4.50 -1.90 2.69
N PHE A 92 3.85 -2.77 3.49
CA PHE A 92 2.50 -2.55 3.98
C PHE A 92 2.40 -1.28 4.85
N GLN A 93 3.35 -1.05 5.75
CA GLN A 93 3.39 0.15 6.60
C GLN A 93 3.47 1.44 5.76
N ILE A 94 4.30 1.47 4.72
CA ILE A 94 4.41 2.63 3.81
C ILE A 94 3.09 2.89 3.10
N VAL A 95 2.51 1.87 2.47
CA VAL A 95 1.25 2.03 1.73
C VAL A 95 0.12 2.44 2.65
N ARG A 96 0.04 1.85 3.85
CA ARG A 96 -0.94 2.23 4.87
C ARG A 96 -0.77 3.69 5.29
N GLY A 97 0.45 4.13 5.60
CA GLY A 97 0.70 5.53 5.97
C GLY A 97 0.32 6.51 4.86
N ALA A 98 0.62 6.19 3.60
CA ALA A 98 0.21 6.99 2.45
C ALA A 98 -1.33 7.05 2.31
N CYS A 99 -2.03 5.94 2.57
CA CYS A 99 -3.49 5.89 2.60
C CYS A 99 -4.06 6.75 3.74
N THR A 100 -3.48 6.69 4.94
CA THR A 100 -3.91 7.48 6.10
C THR A 100 -3.69 8.99 5.90
N VAL A 101 -2.56 9.40 5.31
CA VAL A 101 -2.30 10.81 5.00
C VAL A 101 -3.28 11.35 3.95
N ARG A 102 -3.58 10.55 2.91
CA ARG A 102 -4.56 10.91 1.88
C ARG A 102 -5.99 10.95 2.42
N ALA A 103 -6.36 10.00 3.29
CA ALA A 103 -7.64 10.01 3.99
C ALA A 103 -7.80 11.31 4.77
N ASN A 104 -6.81 11.72 5.58
CA ASN A 104 -6.87 12.97 6.36
C ASN A 104 -6.88 14.26 5.51
N SER A 105 -6.72 14.18 4.19
CA SER A 105 -6.60 15.34 3.30
C SER A 105 -7.76 15.48 2.29
N GLY A 106 -8.75 14.58 2.32
CA GLY A 106 -9.89 14.58 1.38
C GLY A 106 -11.25 14.54 2.09
N PRO A 107 -12.35 15.02 1.45
CA PRO A 107 -13.68 15.03 2.06
C PRO A 107 -14.32 13.63 2.27
N ASP A 108 -13.81 12.58 1.61
CA ASP A 108 -14.34 11.19 1.69
C ASP A 108 -13.51 10.27 2.63
N ALA A 109 -12.87 10.87 3.62
CA ALA A 109 -11.79 10.28 4.42
C ALA A 109 -12.09 9.05 5.29
N SER A 110 -13.34 8.81 5.69
CA SER A 110 -13.54 8.23 7.03
C SER A 110 -13.68 6.71 7.12
N GLU A 111 -13.96 5.98 6.03
CA GLU A 111 -14.37 4.57 6.18
C GLU A 111 -13.33 3.53 5.72
N ASP A 112 -12.48 3.82 4.72
CA ASP A 112 -11.64 2.79 4.09
C ASP A 112 -10.30 2.53 4.83
N CYS A 113 -9.79 3.50 5.59
CA CYS A 113 -8.43 3.45 6.17
C CYS A 113 -8.38 3.21 7.69
N ALA A 114 -9.51 3.27 8.39
CA ALA A 114 -9.55 3.20 9.86
C ALA A 114 -9.38 1.77 10.43
N ALA A 115 -9.43 0.74 9.58
CA ALA A 115 -9.56 -0.65 10.02
C ALA A 115 -8.22 -1.35 10.37
N GLY A 116 -7.07 -0.71 10.15
CA GLY A 116 -5.76 -1.30 10.48
C GLY A 116 -5.34 -1.07 11.94
N ARG A 117 -5.57 -2.02 12.85
CA ARG A 117 -5.09 -1.99 14.26
C ARG A 117 -3.61 -2.40 14.44
N ALA A 118 -2.75 -2.32 13.43
CA ALA A 118 -1.31 -2.52 13.69
C ALA A 118 -0.69 -1.20 14.18
N PRO A 119 0.26 -1.21 15.14
CA PRO A 119 1.05 -0.03 15.45
C PRO A 119 1.75 0.49 14.18
N LEU A 120 1.61 1.78 13.89
CA LEU A 120 2.32 2.44 12.79
C LEU A 120 3.67 2.89 13.33
N ASP A 121 4.75 2.30 12.83
CA ASP A 121 6.03 3.01 12.81
C ASP A 121 6.05 3.90 11.56
N THR A 122 6.03 5.21 11.78
CA THR A 122 5.96 6.24 10.73
C THR A 122 7.33 6.76 10.32
N GLY A 123 8.40 6.44 11.05
CA GLY A 123 9.76 6.94 10.79
C GLY A 123 10.23 6.71 9.35
N PRO A 124 10.15 5.47 8.83
CA PRO A 124 10.54 5.18 7.44
C PRO A 124 9.69 5.91 6.37
N ILE A 125 8.45 6.26 6.71
CA ILE A 125 7.49 6.93 5.83
C ILE A 125 7.84 8.42 5.71
N GLU A 126 8.16 9.06 6.84
CA GLU A 126 8.60 10.45 6.86
C GLU A 126 9.91 10.64 6.10
N GLU A 127 10.83 9.67 6.19
CA GLU A 127 12.10 9.69 5.47
C GLU A 127 11.89 9.55 3.95
N PHE A 128 11.02 8.63 3.52
CA PHE A 128 10.68 8.47 2.10
C PHE A 128 9.97 9.71 1.52
N LEU A 129 8.99 10.28 2.23
CA LEU A 129 8.30 11.52 1.81
C LEU A 129 9.22 12.74 1.83
N ARG A 130 10.28 12.72 2.64
CA ARG A 130 11.33 13.76 2.62
C ARG A 130 12.26 13.58 1.43
N ALA A 131 12.61 12.34 1.08
CA ALA A 131 13.47 12.02 -0.06
C ALA A 131 12.78 12.24 -1.43
N GLY A 132 11.45 12.06 -1.51
CA GLY A 132 10.66 12.27 -2.72
C GLY A 132 10.10 13.69 -2.90
N ARG A 133 10.37 14.61 -1.97
CA ARG A 133 9.98 16.02 -2.11
C ARG A 133 10.92 16.66 -3.14
N PRO A 134 10.41 17.25 -4.24
CA PRO A 134 11.26 18.08 -5.07
C PRO A 134 11.86 19.18 -4.17
N ALA A 135 13.17 19.40 -4.29
CA ALA A 135 13.82 20.51 -3.61
C ALA A 135 13.01 21.78 -3.92
N PRO A 136 12.70 22.64 -2.93
CA PRO A 136 12.10 23.92 -3.25
C PRO A 136 13.04 24.60 -4.25
N ASP A 137 12.52 24.93 -5.43
CA ASP A 137 13.27 25.62 -6.47
C ASP A 137 14.11 26.70 -5.81
N ALA A 138 15.42 26.53 -5.87
CA ALA A 138 16.36 27.60 -5.59
C ALA A 138 16.07 28.65 -6.65
N ARG A 139 15.19 29.60 -6.33
CA ARG A 139 15.09 30.85 -7.06
C ARG A 139 16.45 31.52 -6.91
N GLU A 140 17.26 31.30 -7.93
CA GLU A 140 18.52 31.95 -8.20
C GLU A 140 18.25 33.46 -8.16
N GLY A 141 18.76 34.09 -7.10
CA GLY A 141 18.84 35.53 -7.01
C GLY A 141 19.90 36.04 -7.99
N ASP A 142 19.52 37.11 -8.68
CA ASP A 142 20.37 38.27 -8.92
C ASP A 142 21.38 38.21 -10.08
N LYS A 143 20.96 38.76 -11.24
CA LYS A 143 21.80 39.65 -12.06
C LYS A 143 20.93 40.73 -12.72
N VAL A 144 20.84 41.90 -12.10
CA VAL A 144 20.64 43.15 -12.85
C VAL A 144 21.68 44.17 -12.38
N GLY A 145 22.83 44.16 -13.06
CA GLY A 145 23.74 45.29 -13.16
C GLY A 145 23.84 45.66 -14.64
N GLY A 146 23.42 46.87 -14.97
CA GLY A 146 23.45 47.46 -16.30
C GLY A 146 22.75 48.82 -16.29
#